data_AF-A0A816RHJ2-F1
#
_entry.id   AF-A0A816RHJ2-F1
#
_cell.length_a   1.000
_cell.length_b   1.000
_cell.length_c   1.000
_cell.angle_alpha   90.00
_cell.angle_beta   90.00
_cell.angle_gamma   90.00
#
_symmetry.space_group_name_H-M   'P 1'
#
loop_
_entity.id
_entity.type
_entity.pdbx_description
1 polymer ?
#
loop_
_entity_poly.entity_id
_entity_poly.type
_entity_poly.pdbx_seq_one_letter_code
_entity_poly.pdbx_strand_id
1 'polypeptide(L)'
;MFGTTLSRYMFSGISQDEFAGWYMELSITARLVVYITFLGTIMFLIFLILKFLSDCDMEDDMERLPVVAGEEVTGWTPLVNETLEVTGKGDLERASFSSADDVDYSTLCVICFEERRNCFFVPCGHSATCRGCAEKIMSEENKVCPICRRVIRKAKRLVLEC
;
A
#
# COMPACT_ATOMS: atom_id res chain seq x y z
N MET A 1 -8.18 74.06 -32.74
CA MET A 1 -7.81 72.73 -33.30
C MET A 1 -7.12 71.78 -32.30
N PHE A 2 -6.95 72.13 -31.01
CA PHE A 2 -6.21 71.29 -30.04
C PHE A 2 -7.08 70.33 -29.20
N GLY A 3 -8.41 70.50 -29.18
CA GLY A 3 -9.31 69.71 -28.33
C GLY A 3 -9.61 68.29 -28.82
N THR A 4 -9.56 68.05 -30.13
CA THR A 4 -9.85 66.73 -30.72
C THR A 4 -8.71 65.74 -30.55
N THR A 5 -7.47 66.22 -30.47
CA THR A 5 -6.27 65.40 -30.29
C THR A 5 -6.16 64.90 -28.85
N LEU A 6 -6.41 65.76 -27.86
CA LEU A 6 -6.35 65.39 -26.43
C LEU A 6 -7.41 64.35 -26.04
N SER A 7 -8.63 64.49 -26.57
CA SER A 7 -9.73 63.52 -26.34
C SER A 7 -9.41 62.15 -26.94
N ARG A 8 -8.72 62.11 -28.08
CA ARG A 8 -8.29 60.85 -28.72
C ARG A 8 -7.18 60.15 -27.93
N TYR A 9 -6.22 60.90 -27.36
CA TYR A 9 -5.18 60.32 -26.49
C TYR A 9 -5.74 59.80 -25.15
N MET A 10 -6.68 60.52 -24.53
CA MET A 10 -7.36 60.06 -23.31
C MET A 10 -8.19 58.79 -23.57
N PHE A 11 -8.93 58.72 -24.67
CA PHE A 11 -9.72 57.52 -25.03
C PHE A 11 -8.83 56.31 -25.34
N SER A 12 -7.72 56.52 -26.06
CA SER A 12 -6.72 55.47 -26.28
C SER A 12 -6.06 55.02 -24.98
N GLY A 13 -5.77 55.93 -24.04
CA GLY A 13 -5.24 55.60 -22.71
C GLY A 13 -6.20 54.72 -21.91
N ILE A 14 -7.47 55.13 -21.81
CA ILE A 14 -8.55 54.40 -21.11
C ILE A 14 -8.70 52.98 -21.67
N SER A 15 -8.70 52.84 -23.00
CA SER A 15 -8.81 51.52 -23.63
C SER A 15 -7.59 50.61 -23.39
N GLN A 16 -6.40 51.20 -23.18
CA GLN A 16 -5.18 50.44 -22.93
C GLN A 16 -5.09 49.96 -21.48
N ASP A 17 -5.54 50.73 -20.49
CA ASP A 17 -5.59 50.28 -19.10
C ASP A 17 -6.68 49.23 -18.86
N GLU A 18 -7.83 49.37 -19.52
CA GLU A 18 -8.81 48.28 -19.58
C GLU A 18 -8.15 47.05 -20.21
N PHE A 19 -7.57 47.13 -21.40
CA PHE A 19 -6.97 45.95 -22.04
C PHE A 19 -5.88 45.27 -21.19
N ALA A 20 -5.08 46.06 -20.47
CA ALA A 20 -4.06 45.55 -19.55
C ALA A 20 -4.68 44.81 -18.35
N GLY A 21 -5.76 45.33 -17.76
CA GLY A 21 -6.49 44.66 -16.68
C GLY A 21 -7.09 43.32 -17.14
N TRP A 22 -7.75 43.32 -18.29
CA TRP A 22 -8.34 42.11 -18.88
C TRP A 22 -7.29 41.05 -19.20
N TYR A 23 -6.10 41.46 -19.66
CA TYR A 23 -4.98 40.55 -19.90
C TYR A 23 -4.43 39.93 -18.60
N MET A 24 -4.35 40.70 -17.51
CA MET A 24 -3.88 40.19 -16.22
C MET A 24 -4.89 39.22 -15.59
N GLU A 25 -6.19 39.53 -15.66
CA GLU A 25 -7.27 38.64 -15.23
C GLU A 25 -7.29 37.33 -16.03
N LEU A 26 -7.10 37.41 -17.35
CA LEU A 26 -7.01 36.22 -18.21
C LEU A 26 -5.78 35.37 -17.88
N SER A 27 -4.63 36.01 -17.58
CA SER A 27 -3.40 35.32 -17.18
C SER A 27 -3.56 34.58 -15.86
N ILE A 28 -4.19 35.20 -14.85
CA ILE A 28 -4.47 34.57 -13.56
C ILE A 28 -5.45 33.42 -13.75
N THR A 29 -6.54 33.65 -14.49
CA THR A 29 -7.54 32.61 -14.78
C THR A 29 -6.93 31.43 -15.53
N ALA A 30 -6.10 31.68 -16.54
CA ALA A 30 -5.41 30.63 -17.30
C ALA A 30 -4.47 29.83 -16.41
N ARG A 31 -3.68 30.49 -15.55
CA ARG A 31 -2.80 29.81 -14.58
C ARG A 31 -3.58 28.97 -13.58
N LEU A 32 -4.71 29.46 -13.09
CA LEU A 32 -5.59 28.71 -12.19
C LEU A 32 -6.20 27.48 -12.87
N VAL A 33 -6.65 27.61 -14.12
CA VAL A 33 -7.16 26.48 -14.91
C VAL A 33 -6.08 25.42 -15.13
N VAL A 34 -4.86 25.84 -15.50
CA VAL A 34 -3.72 24.91 -15.65
C VAL A 34 -3.40 24.23 -14.31
N TYR A 35 -3.39 24.97 -13.21
CA TYR A 35 -3.11 24.40 -11.89
C TYR A 35 -4.19 23.41 -11.44
N ILE A 36 -5.48 23.74 -11.60
CA ILE A 36 -6.59 22.86 -11.23
C ILE A 36 -6.59 21.59 -12.08
N THR A 37 -6.38 21.72 -13.40
CA THR A 37 -6.31 20.56 -14.30
C THR A 37 -5.12 19.67 -13.96
N PHE A 38 -3.94 20.24 -13.72
CA PHE A 38 -2.74 19.50 -13.31
C PHE A 38 -2.88 18.81 -11.94
N LEU A 39 -3.42 19.51 -10.94
CA LEU A 39 -3.69 18.90 -9.64
C LEU A 39 -4.73 17.79 -9.74
N GLY A 40 -5.79 18.01 -10.53
CA GLY A 40 -6.84 17.01 -10.75
C GLY A 40 -6.30 15.76 -11.44
N THR A 41 -5.47 15.92 -12.49
CA THR A 41 -4.84 14.77 -13.16
C THR A 41 -3.87 14.04 -12.24
N ILE A 42 -3.06 14.75 -11.45
CA ILE A 42 -2.18 14.13 -10.44
C ILE A 42 -2.99 13.35 -9.42
N MET A 43 -4.03 13.95 -8.83
CA MET A 43 -4.87 13.25 -7.86
C MET A 43 -5.52 12.00 -8.46
N PHE A 44 -6.00 12.09 -9.70
CA PHE A 44 -6.58 10.95 -10.42
C PHE A 44 -5.55 9.87 -10.69
N LEU A 45 -4.35 10.22 -11.16
CA LEU A 45 -3.25 9.27 -11.38
C LEU A 45 -2.81 8.60 -10.08
N ILE A 46 -2.65 9.36 -8.98
CA ILE A 46 -2.35 8.80 -7.65
C ILE A 46 -3.47 7.85 -7.23
N PHE A 47 -4.73 8.21 -7.41
CA PHE A 47 -5.86 7.34 -7.08
C PHE A 47 -5.84 6.05 -7.92
N LEU A 48 -5.57 6.15 -9.23
CA LEU A 48 -5.43 4.98 -10.11
C LEU A 48 -4.23 4.11 -9.71
N ILE A 49 -3.09 4.70 -9.35
CA ILE A 49 -1.91 3.98 -8.88
C ILE A 49 -2.21 3.29 -7.55
N LEU A 50 -2.81 3.97 -6.58
CA LEU A 50 -3.21 3.36 -5.31
C LEU A 50 -4.22 2.23 -5.52
N LYS A 51 -5.18 2.43 -6.45
CA LYS A 51 -6.12 1.38 -6.83
C LYS A 51 -5.40 0.21 -7.51
N PHE A 52 -4.47 0.47 -8.41
CA PHE A 52 -3.68 -0.55 -9.09
C PHE A 52 -2.78 -1.30 -8.12
N LEU A 53 -2.09 -0.62 -7.20
CA LEU A 53 -1.29 -1.25 -6.15
C LEU A 53 -2.17 -2.06 -5.20
N SER A 54 -3.40 -1.60 -4.92
CA SER A 54 -4.37 -2.39 -4.16
C SER A 54 -4.91 -3.60 -4.93
N ASP A 55 -4.93 -3.54 -6.26
CA ASP A 55 -5.38 -4.63 -7.14
C ASP A 55 -4.21 -5.60 -7.45
N CYS A 56 -2.96 -5.12 -7.44
CA CYS A 56 -1.71 -5.87 -7.63
C CYS A 56 -1.11 -6.41 -6.31
N ASP A 57 -1.73 -6.15 -5.17
CA ASP A 57 -1.51 -6.93 -3.93
C ASP A 57 -2.22 -8.31 -4.02
N MET A 58 -2.28 -8.83 -5.24
CA MET A 58 -2.71 -10.15 -5.63
C MET A 58 -1.55 -10.70 -6.47
N GLU A 59 -0.90 -11.75 -5.94
CA GLU A 59 -0.01 -12.66 -6.65
C GLU A 59 1.44 -12.20 -6.89
N ASP A 60 2.19 -11.88 -5.82
CA ASP A 60 3.59 -12.32 -5.78
C ASP A 60 3.66 -13.67 -5.05
N ASP A 61 3.10 -14.67 -5.72
CA ASP A 61 3.31 -16.10 -5.47
C ASP A 61 3.75 -16.70 -6.82
N MET A 62 4.82 -16.14 -7.41
CA MET A 62 5.44 -16.68 -8.62
C MET A 62 6.95 -16.87 -8.43
N GLU A 63 7.31 -17.78 -7.52
CA GLU A 63 8.47 -18.67 -7.70
C GLU A 63 8.16 -20.05 -7.09
N ARG A 64 7.25 -20.80 -7.74
CA ARG A 64 7.36 -22.26 -7.74
C ARG A 64 7.98 -22.70 -9.07
N LEU A 65 9.28 -23.02 -9.01
CA LEU A 65 9.94 -23.85 -10.01
C LEU A 65 10.17 -25.24 -9.39
N PRO A 66 9.37 -26.26 -9.73
CA PRO A 66 9.70 -27.65 -9.51
C PRO A 66 10.05 -28.28 -10.87
N VAL A 67 11.33 -28.44 -11.19
CA VAL A 67 11.77 -29.51 -12.11
C VAL A 67 13.07 -30.06 -11.57
N VAL A 68 12.91 -31.02 -10.67
CA VAL A 68 13.91 -32.05 -10.41
C VAL A 68 14.15 -32.78 -11.72
N ALA A 69 15.36 -32.66 -12.26
CA ALA A 69 15.86 -33.59 -13.26
C ALA A 69 15.99 -34.96 -12.60
N GLY A 70 15.37 -35.97 -13.21
CA GLY A 70 15.32 -37.32 -12.68
C GLY A 70 16.72 -37.92 -12.52
N GLU A 71 16.95 -38.51 -11.35
CA GLU A 71 17.66 -39.77 -11.31
C GLU A 71 16.59 -40.85 -11.11
N GLU A 72 16.51 -41.70 -12.12
CA GLU A 72 15.60 -42.82 -12.22
C GLU A 72 16.06 -43.90 -11.23
N VAL A 73 15.12 -44.56 -10.56
CA VAL A 73 15.11 -46.00 -10.19
C VAL A 73 14.47 -46.21 -8.81
N THR A 74 13.19 -46.60 -8.90
CA THR A 74 12.45 -47.60 -8.10
C THR A 74 12.46 -47.54 -6.56
N GLY A 75 11.25 -47.57 -6.01
CA GLY A 75 10.94 -48.40 -4.84
C GLY A 75 10.43 -47.64 -3.63
N TRP A 76 9.16 -47.87 -3.27
CA TRP A 76 8.60 -47.48 -1.98
C TRP A 76 9.37 -48.17 -0.84
N THR A 77 9.71 -47.46 0.23
CA THR A 77 9.11 -47.63 1.58
C THR A 77 9.92 -46.87 2.65
N PRO A 78 9.27 -46.47 3.76
CA PRO A 78 9.90 -45.73 4.87
C PRO A 78 10.51 -46.72 5.86
N LEU A 79 11.69 -46.45 6.44
CA LEU A 79 12.07 -46.91 7.77
C LEU A 79 13.43 -46.34 8.24
N VAL A 80 13.44 -46.03 9.53
CA VAL A 80 14.54 -46.24 10.50
C VAL A 80 15.67 -45.20 10.53
N ASN A 81 15.68 -44.53 11.69
CA ASN A 81 16.84 -43.95 12.36
C ASN A 81 18.07 -44.85 12.23
N GLU A 82 19.25 -44.32 11.91
CA GLU A 82 20.48 -44.89 12.47
C GLU A 82 21.46 -43.76 12.78
N THR A 83 21.73 -43.64 14.07
CA THR A 83 22.92 -43.05 14.66
C THR A 83 24.18 -43.62 14.01
N LEU A 84 25.08 -42.74 13.54
CA LEU A 84 26.49 -43.06 13.46
C LEU A 84 27.29 -42.03 14.27
N GLU A 85 27.81 -42.53 15.37
CA GLU A 85 28.72 -41.88 16.30
C GLU A 85 30.07 -41.62 15.61
N VAL A 86 30.57 -40.39 15.72
CA VAL A 86 32.01 -40.13 15.69
C VAL A 86 32.36 -39.29 16.91
N THR A 87 33.04 -39.94 17.85
CA THR A 87 33.58 -39.37 19.08
C THR A 87 34.76 -38.45 18.77
N GLY A 88 34.73 -37.23 19.31
CA GLY A 88 35.87 -36.30 19.33
C GLY A 88 35.67 -35.21 20.39
N LYS A 89 36.42 -35.32 21.50
CA LYS A 89 36.37 -34.47 22.70
C LYS A 89 36.99 -33.09 22.45
N GLY A 90 36.35 -32.03 22.93
CA GLY A 90 36.93 -30.68 23.04
C GLY A 90 35.91 -29.67 23.59
N ASP A 91 36.13 -29.20 24.81
CA ASP A 91 35.29 -28.25 25.53
C ASP A 91 35.33 -26.85 24.90
N LEU A 92 34.19 -26.30 24.49
CA LEU A 92 33.97 -24.85 24.42
C LEU A 92 32.47 -24.56 24.39
N GLU A 93 32.00 -23.78 25.36
CA GLU A 93 30.64 -23.27 25.44
C GLU A 93 30.22 -22.61 24.12
N ARG A 94 29.13 -23.09 23.52
CA ARG A 94 28.38 -22.33 22.53
C ARG A 94 26.91 -22.60 22.78
N ALA A 95 26.25 -21.62 23.38
CA ALA A 95 24.80 -21.57 23.44
C ALA A 95 24.25 -21.92 22.06
N SER A 96 23.56 -23.05 21.98
CA SER A 96 22.77 -23.44 20.83
C SER A 96 21.59 -22.49 20.75
N PHE A 97 21.81 -21.35 20.12
CA PHE A 97 20.72 -20.65 19.46
C PHE A 97 20.24 -21.59 18.36
N SER A 98 19.11 -22.25 18.62
CA SER A 98 18.31 -22.94 17.62
C SER A 98 17.82 -21.87 16.63
N SER A 99 18.70 -21.47 15.72
CA SER A 99 18.41 -20.49 14.68
C SER A 99 17.86 -21.23 13.49
N ALA A 100 16.53 -21.27 13.39
CA ALA A 100 15.74 -21.17 12.15
C ALA A 100 14.32 -21.66 12.46
N ASP A 101 13.60 -20.93 13.31
CA ASP A 101 12.15 -20.91 13.14
C ASP A 101 11.89 -20.11 11.86
N ASP A 102 11.58 -20.80 10.76
CA ASP A 102 10.97 -20.21 9.57
C ASP A 102 9.54 -19.77 9.93
N VAL A 103 9.40 -18.77 10.82
CA VAL A 103 8.10 -18.17 11.12
C VAL A 103 7.73 -17.31 9.92
N ASP A 104 6.69 -17.73 9.21
CA ASP A 104 6.13 -16.94 8.13
C ASP A 104 5.44 -15.67 8.69
N TYR A 105 6.23 -14.63 8.89
CA TYR A 105 5.80 -13.31 9.37
C TYR A 105 4.76 -12.66 8.47
N SER A 106 4.64 -13.08 7.20
CA SER A 106 3.65 -12.56 6.28
C SER A 106 2.22 -12.84 6.77
N THR A 107 1.99 -13.94 7.49
CA THR A 107 0.65 -14.34 7.97
C THR A 107 0.27 -13.75 9.32
N LEU A 108 1.18 -13.04 9.98
CA LEU A 108 0.97 -12.50 11.32
C LEU A 108 0.24 -11.15 11.31
N CYS A 109 -0.42 -10.86 12.43
CA CYS A 109 -1.08 -9.59 12.67
C CYS A 109 -0.09 -8.43 12.53
N VAL A 110 -0.40 -7.44 11.69
CA VAL A 110 0.49 -6.29 11.44
C VAL A 110 0.62 -5.33 12.63
N ILE A 111 -0.12 -5.58 13.72
CA ILE A 111 -0.14 -4.73 14.92
C ILE A 111 0.66 -5.37 16.05
N CYS A 112 0.37 -6.63 16.40
CA CYS A 112 1.07 -7.31 17.49
C CYS A 112 2.21 -8.21 17.03
N PHE A 113 2.25 -8.64 15.76
CA PHE A 113 3.23 -9.59 15.24
C PHE A 113 3.33 -10.92 16.02
N GLU A 114 2.27 -11.28 16.77
CA GLU A 114 2.23 -12.47 17.63
C GLU A 114 1.23 -13.51 17.09
N GLU A 115 -0.01 -13.10 16.82
CA GLU A 115 -1.08 -14.00 16.37
C GLU A 115 -1.32 -13.88 14.86
N ARG A 116 -1.69 -14.98 14.21
CA ARG A 116 -2.06 -14.99 12.79
C ARG A 116 -3.27 -14.09 12.49
N ARG A 117 -3.27 -13.48 11.30
CA ARG A 117 -4.40 -12.70 10.79
C ARG A 117 -5.60 -13.60 10.62
N ASN A 118 -6.68 -13.29 11.33
CA ASN A 118 -7.92 -14.08 11.31
C ASN A 118 -9.17 -13.20 11.30
N CYS A 119 -9.04 -11.89 11.06
CA CYS A 119 -10.15 -10.95 11.04
C CYS A 119 -10.12 -10.05 9.81
N PHE A 120 -11.29 -9.78 9.23
CA PHE A 120 -11.48 -8.84 8.13
C PHE A 120 -12.45 -7.71 8.49
N PHE A 121 -12.28 -6.57 7.83
CA PHE A 121 -13.05 -5.34 8.11
C PHE A 121 -14.09 -5.05 7.03
N VAL A 122 -15.30 -4.65 7.43
CA VAL A 122 -16.40 -4.26 6.51
C VAL A 122 -16.51 -2.74 6.46
N PRO A 123 -16.59 -2.10 5.26
CA PRO A 123 -16.79 -2.69 3.94
C PRO A 123 -15.53 -2.87 3.08
N CYS A 124 -14.32 -2.65 3.61
CA CYS A 124 -13.11 -2.69 2.79
C CYS A 124 -12.59 -4.10 2.48
N GLY A 125 -12.96 -5.11 3.25
CA GLY A 125 -12.54 -6.50 3.04
C GLY A 125 -11.13 -6.86 3.53
N HIS A 126 -10.29 -5.88 3.87
CA HIS A 126 -8.90 -6.15 4.26
C HIS A 126 -8.79 -6.99 5.54
N SER A 127 -7.92 -8.00 5.49
CA SER A 127 -7.51 -8.85 6.61
C SER A 127 -6.07 -8.53 7.02
N ALA A 128 -5.93 -7.75 8.08
CA ALA A 128 -4.64 -7.25 8.55
C ALA A 128 -4.33 -7.61 10.01
N THR A 129 -5.36 -7.99 10.77
CA THR A 129 -5.26 -8.08 12.23
C THR A 129 -5.72 -9.42 12.75
N CYS A 130 -5.19 -9.80 13.90
CA CYS A 130 -5.78 -10.85 14.72
C CYS A 130 -7.04 -10.35 15.44
N ARG A 131 -7.70 -11.24 16.19
CA ARG A 131 -8.95 -10.92 16.91
C ARG A 131 -8.74 -9.85 17.99
N GLY A 132 -7.71 -9.99 18.81
CA GLY A 132 -7.45 -9.05 19.91
C GLY A 132 -7.20 -7.63 19.40
N CYS A 133 -6.38 -7.50 18.35
CA CYS A 133 -6.12 -6.20 17.73
C CYS A 133 -7.35 -5.64 17.00
N ALA A 134 -8.18 -6.48 16.36
CA ALA A 134 -9.42 -6.05 15.73
C ALA A 134 -10.42 -5.48 16.75
N GLU A 135 -10.58 -6.15 17.90
CA GLU A 135 -11.46 -5.70 18.98
C GLU A 135 -10.98 -4.36 19.57
N LYS A 136 -9.66 -4.19 19.73
CA LYS A 136 -9.07 -2.92 20.16
C LYS A 136 -9.40 -1.77 19.20
N ILE A 137 -9.23 -1.96 17.90
CA ILE A 137 -9.61 -0.95 16.88
C ILE A 137 -11.12 -0.65 16.95
N MET A 138 -11.97 -1.65 17.19
CA MET A 138 -13.41 -1.44 17.34
C MET A 138 -13.79 -0.67 18.60
N SER A 139 -12.92 -0.66 19.62
CA SER A 139 -13.13 0.06 20.88
C SER A 139 -12.67 1.52 20.82
N GLU A 140 -11.78 1.86 19.89
CA GLU A 140 -11.30 3.22 19.68
C GLU A 140 -12.38 4.13 19.06
N GLU A 141 -12.26 5.45 19.28
CA GLU A 141 -13.15 6.45 18.67
C GLU A 141 -13.01 6.48 17.14
N ASN A 142 -11.77 6.29 16.65
CA ASN A 142 -11.42 6.31 15.23
C ASN A 142 -11.25 4.90 14.66
N LYS A 143 -12.39 4.26 14.34
CA LYS A 143 -12.42 2.90 13.77
C LYS A 143 -12.05 2.91 12.30
N VAL A 144 -10.75 2.92 11.98
CA VAL A 144 -10.25 2.94 10.60
C VAL A 144 -9.43 1.70 10.27
N CYS A 145 -9.54 1.22 9.02
CA CYS A 145 -8.77 0.08 8.54
C CYS A 145 -7.27 0.42 8.51
N PRO A 146 -6.36 -0.40 9.10
CA PRO A 146 -4.92 -0.15 9.06
C PRO A 146 -4.33 -0.12 7.64
N ILE A 147 -4.98 -0.80 6.68
CA ILE A 147 -4.52 -0.91 5.30
C ILE A 147 -4.99 0.29 4.47
N CYS A 148 -6.31 0.49 4.38
CA CYS A 148 -6.88 1.46 3.44
C CYS A 148 -7.51 2.69 4.11
N ARG A 149 -7.37 2.84 5.44
CA ARG A 149 -7.90 3.94 6.26
C ARG A 149 -9.41 4.21 6.13
N ARG A 150 -10.16 3.28 5.53
CA ARG A 150 -11.62 3.37 5.41
C ARG A 150 -12.25 3.11 6.78
N VAL A 151 -13.29 3.86 7.12
CA VAL A 151 -14.07 3.67 8.35
C VAL A 151 -14.63 2.26 8.40
N ILE A 152 -14.36 1.56 9.50
CA ILE A 152 -14.80 0.20 9.71
C ILE A 152 -16.16 0.20 10.38
N ARG A 153 -17.10 -0.55 9.81
CA ARG A 153 -18.45 -0.74 10.36
C ARG A 153 -18.53 -1.99 11.23
N LYS A 154 -17.86 -3.06 10.83
CA LYS A 154 -17.84 -4.36 11.51
C LYS A 154 -16.49 -5.06 11.29
N ALA A 155 -16.00 -5.76 12.30
CA ALA A 155 -14.95 -6.77 12.17
C ALA A 155 -15.58 -8.17 12.23
N LYS A 156 -15.13 -9.09 11.39
CA LYS A 156 -15.58 -10.48 11.37
C LYS A 156 -14.38 -11.42 11.37
N ARG A 157 -14.50 -12.56 12.05
CA ARG A 157 -13.49 -13.61 12.07
C ARG A 157 -13.60 -14.49 10.83
N LEU A 158 -12.47 -14.83 10.23
CA LEU A 158 -12.33 -15.87 9.23
C LEU A 158 -12.22 -17.21 9.95
N VAL A 159 -13.15 -18.12 9.70
CA VAL A 159 -13.06 -19.52 10.09
C VAL A 159 -12.86 -20.27 8.79
N LEU A 160 -11.63 -20.73 8.54
CA LEU A 160 -11.37 -21.68 7.46
C LEU A 160 -11.82 -23.04 8.00
N GLU A 161 -13.01 -23.47 7.62
CA GLU A 161 -13.41 -24.87 7.73
C GLU A 161 -12.79 -25.58 6.52
N CYS A 162 -11.85 -26.50 6.79
CA CYS A 162 -11.26 -27.38 5.78
C CYS A 162 -12.19 -28.56 5.49
#